data_AF-A0A949N5V5-F1
#
_entry.id   AF-A0A949N5V5-F1
#
_cell.length_a   1.000
_cell.length_b   1.000
_cell.length_c   1.000
_cell.angle_alpha   90.00
_cell.angle_beta   90.00
_cell.angle_gamma   90.00
#
_symmetry.space_group_name_H-M   'P 1'
#
loop_
_entity.id
_entity.type
_entity.pdbx_description
1 polymer ?
#
loop_
_entity_poly.entity_id
_entity_poly.type
_entity_poly.pdbx_seq_one_letter_code
_entity_poly.pdbx_strand_id
1 'polypeptide(L)' 'MLDVIPIEKPEGVECIIGQGNFSIFTVDDLALTLKTTVPGIEFGIAMNEAKPKLTRVEGNNEELKTSAAQACLSIGAG' A
#
# COMPACT_ATOMS: atom_id res chain seq x y z
N MET A 1 -7.29 -0.54 -23.18
CA MET A 1 -5.83 -0.60 -23.38
C MET A 1 -5.28 -1.44 -22.24
N LEU A 2 -4.31 -2.30 -22.49
CA LEU A 2 -3.67 -3.10 -21.44
C LEU A 2 -2.29 -2.52 -21.21
N ASP A 3 -1.99 -2.22 -19.95
CA ASP A 3 -0.75 -1.59 -19.54
C ASP A 3 0.06 -2.55 -18.68
N VAL A 4 1.38 -2.53 -18.85
CA VAL A 4 2.32 -3.25 -17.99
C VAL A 4 2.91 -2.24 -17.03
N ILE A 5 2.65 -2.41 -15.73
CA ILE A 5 3.07 -1.47 -14.69
C ILE A 5 4.19 -2.12 -13.88
N PRO A 6 5.43 -1.62 -13.97
CA PRO A 6 6.53 -2.10 -13.13
C PRO A 6 6.30 -1.66 -11.68
N ILE A 7 6.61 -2.54 -10.74
CA ILE A 7 6.56 -2.23 -9.31
C ILE A 7 7.97 -1.96 -8.81
N GLU A 8 8.25 -0.69 -8.53
CA GLU A 8 9.51 -0.25 -7.95
C GLU A 8 9.47 -0.43 -6.42
N LYS A 9 10.44 -1.17 -5.89
CA LYS A 9 10.60 -1.41 -4.45
C LYS A 9 12.09 -1.45 -4.10
N PRO A 10 12.49 -1.10 -2.86
CA PRO A 10 13.87 -1.26 -2.44
C PRO A 10 14.35 -2.72 -2.53
N GLU A 11 15.65 -2.91 -2.62
CA GLU A 11 16.25 -4.25 -2.62
C GLU A 11 15.93 -5.00 -1.32
N GLY A 12 15.61 -6.29 -1.41
CA GLY A 12 15.27 -7.12 -0.25
C GLY A 12 13.88 -6.87 0.37
N VAL A 13 13.09 -5.91 -0.13
CA VAL A 13 11.74 -5.64 0.37
C VAL A 13 10.72 -6.55 -0.32
N GLU A 14 9.79 -7.14 0.43
CA GLU A 14 8.68 -7.91 -0.13
C GLU A 14 7.51 -7.02 -0.55
N CYS A 15 6.77 -7.42 -1.60
CA CYS A 15 5.60 -6.68 -2.08
C CYS A 15 4.38 -7.59 -2.19
N ILE A 16 3.25 -7.14 -1.64
CA ILE A 16 1.96 -7.83 -1.69
C ILE A 16 0.95 -6.88 -2.33
N ILE A 17 0.29 -7.33 -3.40
CA ILE A 17 -0.79 -6.60 -4.07
C ILE A 17 -2.09 -7.35 -3.81
N GLY A 18 -3.15 -6.61 -3.46
CA GLY A 18 -4.46 -7.18 -3.17
C GLY A 18 -5.59 -6.28 -3.64
N GLN A 19 -6.80 -6.83 -3.61
CA GLN A 19 -8.05 -6.10 -3.83
C GLN A 19 -8.83 -6.07 -2.51
N GLY A 20 -9.43 -4.93 -2.20
CA GLY A 20 -10.24 -4.76 -1.00
C GLY A 20 -11.42 -3.82 -1.23
N ASN A 21 -12.06 -3.39 -0.14
CA ASN A 21 -13.11 -2.38 -0.14
C ASN A 21 -12.92 -1.40 1.04
N PHE A 22 -13.63 -0.28 0.99
CA PHE A 22 -13.68 0.72 2.08
C PHE A 22 -12.31 1.27 2.51
N SER A 23 -11.58 1.83 1.54
CA SER A 23 -10.16 2.17 1.64
C SER A 23 -9.76 3.03 2.85
N ILE A 24 -10.63 3.97 3.28
CA ILE A 24 -10.34 4.85 4.43
C ILE A 24 -10.24 4.09 5.76
N PHE A 25 -10.95 2.98 5.89
CA PHE A 25 -10.90 2.12 7.08
C PHE A 25 -9.81 1.06 6.91
N THR A 26 -9.83 0.39 5.75
CA THR A 26 -9.00 -0.79 5.51
C THR A 26 -7.51 -0.49 5.53
N VAL A 27 -7.07 0.69 5.09
CA VAL A 27 -5.64 1.05 5.14
C VAL A 27 -5.09 1.10 6.58
N ASP A 28 -5.85 1.69 7.51
CA ASP A 28 -5.47 1.81 8.92
C ASP A 28 -5.62 0.46 9.63
N ASP A 29 -6.71 -0.26 9.36
CA ASP A 29 -7.00 -1.56 9.98
C ASP A 29 -5.97 -2.64 9.57
N LEU A 30 -5.57 -2.65 8.29
CA LEU A 30 -4.49 -3.53 7.83
C LEU A 30 -3.13 -3.10 8.43
N ALA A 31 -2.85 -1.81 8.56
CA ALA A 31 -1.63 -1.37 9.23
C ALA A 31 -1.59 -1.80 10.70
N LEU A 32 -2.71 -1.71 11.42
CA LEU A 32 -2.87 -2.22 12.78
C LEU A 32 -2.66 -3.73 12.83
N THR A 33 -3.28 -4.47 11.90
CA THR A 33 -3.15 -5.92 11.79
C THR A 33 -1.70 -6.34 11.55
N LEU A 34 -1.01 -5.69 10.60
CA LEU A 34 0.38 -5.99 10.27
C LEU A 34 1.31 -5.85 11.49
N LYS A 35 1.11 -4.82 12.33
CA LYS A 35 1.87 -4.64 13.58
C LYS A 35 1.76 -5.82 14.55
N THR A 36 0.71 -6.64 14.45
CA THR A 36 0.51 -7.81 15.33
C THR A 36 1.14 -9.10 14.79
N THR A 37 1.59 -9.11 13.53
CA THR A 37 2.02 -10.35 12.85
C THR A 37 3.40 -10.82 13.29
N VAL A 38 4.39 -9.92 13.25
CA VAL A 38 5.79 -10.21 13.59
C VAL A 38 6.34 -9.03 14.41
N PRO A 39 6.95 -9.28 15.59
CA PRO A 39 7.60 -8.22 16.36
C PRO A 39 8.66 -7.49 15.54
N GLY A 40 8.57 -6.15 15.49
CA GLY A 40 9.53 -5.32 14.76
C GLY A 40 9.36 -5.29 13.24
N ILE A 41 8.23 -5.78 12.70
CA ILE A 41 7.94 -5.63 11.26
C ILE A 41 8.00 -4.17 10.83
N GLU A 42 8.68 -3.90 9.73
CA GLU A 42 8.64 -2.62 9.03
C GLU A 42 7.82 -2.77 7.75
N PHE A 43 6.89 -1.84 7.53
CA PHE A 43 6.02 -1.87 6.37
C PHE A 43 5.49 -0.48 6.01
N GLY A 44 5.10 -0.36 4.75
CA GLY A 44 4.21 0.68 4.24
C GLY A 44 3.05 0.02 3.51
N ILE A 45 1.85 0.56 3.68
CA ILE A 45 0.64 0.14 2.99
C ILE A 45 0.00 1.34 2.32
N ALA A 46 -0.50 1.14 1.11
CA ALA A 46 -1.29 2.13 0.40
C ALA A 46 -2.52 1.48 -0.22
N MET A 47 -3.60 2.24 -0.36
CA MET A 47 -4.84 1.79 -0.97
C MET A 47 -5.54 2.95 -1.68
N ASN A 48 -5.95 2.71 -2.92
CA ASN A 48 -6.65 3.72 -3.72
C ASN A 48 -8.12 3.84 -3.27
N GLU A 49 -8.60 5.07 -3.12
CA GLU A 49 -9.99 5.40 -2.83
C GLU A 49 -10.65 6.03 -4.05
N ALA A 50 -11.58 5.28 -4.66
CA ALA A 50 -12.14 5.62 -5.96
C ALA A 50 -12.89 6.97 -6.01
N LYS A 51 -13.67 7.29 -4.97
CA LYS A 51 -14.54 8.48 -4.98
C LYS A 51 -13.77 9.81 -4.96
N PRO A 52 -12.87 10.06 -3.99
CA PRO A 52 -12.06 11.27 -3.99
C PRO A 52 -10.82 11.14 -4.89
N LYS A 53 -10.56 9.96 -5.47
CA LYS A 53 -9.37 9.66 -6.29
C LYS A 53 -8.07 9.93 -5.55
N LEU A 54 -8.01 9.46 -4.30
CA LEU A 54 -6.86 9.62 -3.44
C LEU A 54 -6.24 8.25 -3.14
N THR A 55 -4.91 8.22 -3.08
CA THR A 55 -4.20 7.08 -2.48
C THR A 55 -4.07 7.34 -0.99
N ARG A 56 -4.70 6.49 -0.18
CA ARG A 56 -4.53 6.48 1.28
C ARG A 56 -3.26 5.70 1.61
N VAL A 57 -2.53 6.13 2.63
CA VAL A 57 -1.22 5.57 2.97
C VAL A 57 -1.08 5.51 4.49
N GLU A 58 -0.59 4.38 4.99
CA GLU A 58 -0.26 4.20 6.40
C GLU A 58 0.97 3.27 6.53
N GLY A 59 1.62 3.24 7.69
CA GLY A 59 2.76 2.37 7.94
C GLY A 59 3.66 2.86 9.06
N ASN A 60 4.74 2.14 9.33
CA ASN A 60 5.72 2.51 10.36
C ASN A 60 7.13 2.78 9.82
N ASN A 61 7.35 2.65 8.52
CA ASN A 61 8.58 3.04 7.84
C ASN A 61 8.24 4.00 6.68
N GLU A 62 8.78 5.22 6.70
CA GLU A 62 8.44 6.29 5.73
C GLU A 62 8.93 6.01 4.30
N GLU A 63 10.05 5.30 4.13
CA GLU A 63 10.53 4.87 2.81
C GLU A 63 9.55 3.86 2.20
N LEU A 64 9.11 2.89 2.99
CA LEU A 64 8.16 1.87 2.55
C LEU A 64 6.76 2.46 2.31
N LYS A 65 6.33 3.45 3.10
CA LYS A 65 5.08 4.20 2.85
C LYS A 65 5.13 4.91 1.51
N THR A 66 6.26 5.55 1.20
CA THR A 66 6.46 6.25 -0.08
C THR A 66 6.45 5.27 -1.25
N SER A 67 7.16 4.14 -1.14
CA SER A 67 7.17 3.10 -2.18
C SER A 67 5.78 2.50 -2.41
N ALA A 68 5.03 2.18 -1.36
CA ALA A 68 3.67 1.67 -1.47
C ALA A 68 2.73 2.69 -2.14
N ALA A 69 2.82 3.97 -1.77
CA ALA A 69 2.03 5.03 -2.36
C ALA A 69 2.30 5.18 -3.87
N GLN A 70 3.58 5.15 -4.27
CA GLN A 70 3.98 5.23 -5.67
C GLN A 70 3.46 4.03 -6.48
N ALA A 71 3.54 2.82 -5.93
CA ALA A 71 2.97 1.64 -6.58
C ALA A 71 1.46 1.78 -6.79
N CYS A 72 0.71 2.21 -5.78
CA CYS A 72 -0.74 2.43 -5.89
C CYS A 72 -1.10 3.55 -6.88
N LEU A 73 -0.35 4.66 -6.91
CA LEU A 73 -0.55 5.75 -7.86
C LEU A 73 -0.32 5.29 -9.31
N SER A 74 0.73 4.49 -9.54
CA SER A 74 1.01 3.92 -10.85
C SER A 74 -0.08 2.94 -11.29
N ILE A 75 -0.59 2.10 -10.38
CA ILE A 75 -1.66 1.13 -10.65
C ILE A 75 -3.01 1.83 -10.92
N GLY A 76 -3.38 2.82 -10.10
CA GLY A 76 -4.57 3.65 -10.27
C GLY A 76 -5.94 2.96 -10.12
N ALA A 77 -6.01 1.62 -10.06
CA ALA A 77 -7.24 0.87 -9.82
C ALA A 77 -7.75 1.07 -8.38
N GLY A 78 -9.07 1.20 -8.20
CA GLY A 78 -9.73 1.44 -6.91
C GLY A 78 -11.11 0.81 -6.84
#